data_AF-A0A4R6ERK4-F1
#
_entry.id   AF-A0A4R6ERK4-F1
#
_cell.length_a   1.000
_cell.length_b   1.000
_cell.length_c   1.000
_cell.angle_alpha   90.00
_cell.angle_beta   90.00
_cell.angle_gamma   90.00
#
_symmetry.space_group_name_H-M   'P 1'
#
loop_
_entity.id
_entity.type
_entity.pdbx_description
1 polymer ?
#
loop_
_entity_poly.entity_id
_entity_poly.type
_entity_poly.pdbx_seq_one_letter_code
_entity_poly.pdbx_strand_id
1 'polypeptide(L)' 'MNHEQARAEESRVMERVLTATKQVQTAFAALQSQFPSAGTGRPSQIALQTFDAALQELEEAQAAFDEILGDLLDGNR' A
#
# COMPACT_ATOMS: atom_id res chain seq x y z
N MET A 1 15.41 14.59 -16.28
CA MET A 1 15.92 13.73 -15.18
C MET A 1 17.09 12.93 -15.73
N ASN A 2 18.15 12.66 -14.96
CA ASN A 2 19.22 11.75 -15.42
C ASN A 2 18.85 10.28 -15.13
N HIS A 3 19.50 9.32 -15.78
CA HIS A 3 19.19 7.89 -15.62
C HIS A 3 19.39 7.37 -14.17
N GLU A 4 20.20 8.04 -13.36
CA GLU A 4 20.41 7.67 -11.96
C GLU A 4 19.22 8.08 -11.09
N GLN A 5 18.70 9.30 -11.31
CA GLN A 5 17.50 9.81 -10.66
C GLN A 5 16.26 8.99 -11.03
N ALA A 6 16.13 8.58 -12.30
CA ALA A 6 15.03 7.72 -12.76
C ALA A 6 15.01 6.37 -12.02
N ARG A 7 16.16 5.69 -11.93
CA ARG A 7 16.27 4.42 -11.22
C ARG A 7 16.06 4.55 -9.71
N ALA A 8 16.50 5.65 -9.11
CA ALA A 8 16.24 5.94 -7.71
C ALA A 8 14.74 6.16 -7.44
N GLU A 9 14.04 6.85 -8.34
CA GLU A 9 12.59 7.05 -8.28
C GLU A 9 11.83 5.73 -8.41
N GLU A 10 12.18 4.89 -9.39
CA GLU A 10 11.61 3.54 -9.57
C GLU A 10 11.76 2.70 -8.30
N SER A 11 12.97 2.67 -7.73
CA SER A 11 13.26 1.91 -6.50
C SER A 11 12.42 2.40 -5.32
N ARG A 12 12.26 3.72 -5.18
CA ARG A 12 11.46 4.34 -4.12
C ARG A 12 9.98 4.00 -4.26
N VAL A 13 9.44 3.99 -5.47
CA VAL A 13 8.03 3.66 -5.67
C VAL A 13 7.76 2.17 -5.43
N MET A 14 8.66 1.28 -5.85
CA MET A 14 8.58 -0.14 -5.47
C MET A 14 8.63 -0.34 -3.95
N GLU A 15 9.51 0.39 -3.25
CA GLU A 15 9.59 0.35 -1.79
C GLU A 15 8.30 0.87 -1.12
N ARG A 16 7.66 1.90 -1.70
CA ARG A 16 6.37 2.42 -1.22
C ARG A 16 5.28 1.35 -1.34
N VAL A 17 5.16 0.66 -2.47
CA VAL A 17 4.20 -0.45 -2.66
C VAL A 17 4.43 -1.56 -1.64
N LEU A 18 5.68 -1.97 -1.43
CA LEU A 18 6.04 -2.99 -0.44
C LEU A 18 5.63 -2.56 0.98
N THR A 19 5.88 -1.30 1.32
CA THR A 19 5.58 -0.74 2.64
C THR A 19 4.07 -0.67 2.87
N ALA A 20 3.31 -0.17 1.90
CA ALA A 20 1.86 -0.10 1.96
C ALA A 20 1.23 -1.51 2.09
N THR A 21 1.74 -2.49 1.35
CA THR A 21 1.30 -3.89 1.46
C THR A 21 1.51 -4.45 2.87
N LYS A 22 2.66 -4.16 3.50
CA LYS A 22 2.94 -4.57 4.88
C LYS A 22 2.02 -3.87 5.89
N GLN A 23 1.66 -2.61 5.65
CA GLN A 23 0.72 -1.87 6.49
C GLN A 23 -0.68 -2.49 6.43
N VAL A 24 -1.17 -2.81 5.22
CA VAL A 24 -2.45 -3.52 5.03
C VAL A 24 -2.45 -4.86 5.76
N GLN A 25 -1.39 -5.66 5.59
CA GLN A 25 -1.24 -6.94 6.29
C GLN A 25 -1.33 -6.78 7.81
N THR A 26 -0.62 -5.78 8.35
CA THR A 26 -0.56 -5.51 9.79
C THR A 26 -1.91 -5.03 10.33
N ALA A 27 -2.55 -4.09 9.65
CA ALA A 27 -3.86 -3.57 10.02
C ALA A 27 -4.93 -4.66 9.95
N PHE A 28 -4.87 -5.53 8.94
CA PHE A 28 -5.77 -6.67 8.80
C PHE A 28 -5.58 -7.70 9.92
N ALA A 29 -4.34 -8.04 10.28
CA ALA A 29 -4.08 -8.94 11.40
C ALA A 29 -4.59 -8.36 12.74
N ALA A 30 -4.42 -7.06 12.95
CA ALA A 30 -4.96 -6.35 14.13
C ALA A 30 -6.50 -6.29 14.12
N LEU A 31 -7.11 -6.24 12.94
CA LEU A 31 -8.56 -6.30 12.78
C LEU A 31 -9.08 -7.72 13.08
N GLN A 32 -8.39 -8.74 12.58
CA GLN A 32 -8.72 -10.16 12.81
C GLN A 32 -8.65 -10.55 14.29
N SER A 33 -7.67 -10.04 15.05
CA SER A 33 -7.55 -10.33 16.48
C SER A 33 -8.73 -9.82 17.31
N GLN A 34 -9.53 -8.90 16.76
CA GLN A 34 -10.73 -8.35 17.40
C GLN A 34 -12.01 -9.14 17.06
N PHE A 35 -11.92 -10.15 16.18
CA PHE A 35 -13.01 -11.07 15.89
C PHE A 35 -12.84 -12.38 16.68
N PRO A 36 -13.65 -12.65 17.71
CA PRO A 36 -13.65 -13.94 18.41
C PRO A 36 -14.31 -15.02 17.53
N SER A 37 -13.80 -16.25 17.64
CA SER A 37 -14.25 -17.42 16.86
C SER A 37 -15.71 -17.85 17.10
N ALA A 38 -16.37 -17.33 18.15
CA ALA A 38 -17.77 -17.63 18.50
C ALA A 38 -18.76 -16.48 18.23
N GLY A 39 -18.32 -15.38 17.58
CA GLY A 39 -19.21 -14.35 17.06
C GLY A 39 -19.64 -13.25 18.03
N THR A 40 -20.00 -12.10 17.42
CA THR A 40 -20.33 -10.76 17.97
C THR A 40 -19.17 -9.81 18.32
N GLY A 41 -17.92 -10.16 18.00
CA GLY A 41 -16.83 -9.16 18.03
C GLY A 41 -17.12 -8.04 17.04
N ARG A 42 -17.42 -6.85 17.56
CA ARG A 42 -17.42 -5.62 16.77
C ARG A 42 -15.98 -5.13 16.79
N PRO A 43 -15.24 -5.19 15.66
CA PRO A 43 -13.94 -4.53 15.60
C PRO A 43 -14.12 -3.07 15.97
N SER A 44 -13.13 -2.52 16.68
CA SER A 44 -13.15 -1.12 17.04
C SER A 44 -13.21 -0.26 15.76
N GLN A 45 -13.95 0.85 15.83
CA GLN A 45 -14.02 1.81 14.73
C GLN A 45 -12.62 2.29 14.33
N ILE A 46 -11.72 2.42 15.30
CA ILE A 46 -10.31 2.77 15.08
C ILE A 46 -9.62 1.71 14.21
N ALA A 47 -9.81 0.41 14.48
CA ALA A 47 -9.18 -0.64 13.69
C ALA A 47 -9.70 -0.68 12.25
N LEU A 48 -10.99 -0.42 12.05
CA LEU A 48 -11.58 -0.29 10.70
C LEU A 48 -10.97 0.90 9.96
N GLN A 49 -10.89 2.07 10.60
CA GLN A 49 -10.29 3.27 10.00
C GLN A 49 -8.80 3.08 9.67
N THR A 50 -8.04 2.41 10.54
CA THR A 50 -6.63 2.09 10.28
C THR A 50 -6.48 1.14 9.10
N PHE A 51 -7.38 0.17 8.96
CA PHE A 51 -7.37 -0.75 7.82
C PHE A 51 -7.74 -0.03 6.52
N ASP A 52 -8.79 0.80 6.54
CA ASP A 52 -9.21 1.60 5.38
C ASP A 52 -8.09 2.55 4.91
N ALA A 53 -7.43 3.23 5.85
CA ALA A 53 -6.31 4.12 5.53
C ALA A 53 -5.11 3.36 4.92
N ALA A 54 -4.83 2.14 5.40
CA ALA A 54 -3.79 1.31 4.82
C ALA A 54 -4.13 0.84 3.40
N LEU A 55 -5.41 0.53 3.13
CA LEU A 55 -5.88 0.19 1.78
C LEU A 55 -5.76 1.37 0.83
N GLN A 56 -6.12 2.57 1.28
CA GLN A 56 -5.98 3.80 0.49
C GLN A 56 -4.50 4.07 0.15
N GLU A 57 -3.59 3.95 1.12
CA GLU A 57 -2.16 4.14 0.85
C GLU A 57 -1.62 3.10 -0.14
N LEU A 58 -2.12 1.85 -0.10
CA LEU A 58 -1.75 0.83 -1.08
C LEU A 58 -2.24 1.18 -2.49
N GLU A 59 -3.47 1.67 -2.62
CA GLU A 59 -4.02 2.13 -3.90
C GLU A 59 -3.20 3.29 -4.47
N GLU A 60 -2.88 4.30 -3.65
CA GLU A 60 -2.05 5.42 -4.06
C GLU A 60 -0.62 5.01 -4.44
N ALA A 61 -0.03 4.04 -3.71
CA ALA A 61 1.29 3.51 -4.03
C ALA A 61 1.29 2.72 -5.34
N GLN A 62 0.23 1.94 -5.60
CA GLN A 62 0.06 1.20 -6.85
C GLN A 62 -0.15 2.14 -8.04
N ALA A 63 -0.99 3.17 -7.90
CA ALA A 63 -1.19 4.17 -8.94
C ALA A 63 0.12 4.88 -9.32
N ALA A 64 0.93 5.28 -8.33
CA ALA A 64 2.23 5.88 -8.58
C ALA A 64 3.21 4.91 -9.27
N PHE A 65 3.13 3.62 -8.97
CA PHE A 65 3.94 2.58 -9.63
C PHE A 65 3.50 2.39 -11.08
N ASP A 66 2.19 2.33 -11.33
CA ASP A 66 1.63 2.17 -12.67
C ASP A 66 1.94 3.37 -13.56
N GLU A 67 1.94 4.60 -13.04
CA GLU A 67 2.40 5.80 -13.76
C GLU A 67 3.86 5.67 -14.20
N ILE A 68 4.75 5.24 -13.29
CA ILE A 68 6.16 5.05 -13.63
C ILE A 68 6.36 3.93 -14.65
N LEU A 69 5.63 2.81 -14.52
CA LEU A 69 5.66 1.73 -15.51
C LEU A 69 5.14 2.18 -16.86
N GLY A 70 4.05 2.97 -16.90
CA GLY A 70 3.51 3.52 -18.14
C GLY A 70 4.55 4.37 -18.87
N ASP A 71 5.15 5.32 -18.16
CA ASP A 71 6.21 6.18 -18.71
C ASP A 71 7.43 5.37 -19.23
N LEU A 72 7.79 4.29 -18.52
CA LEU A 72 8.88 3.40 -18.91
C LEU A 72 8.54 2.62 -20.19
N LEU A 73 7.31 2.11 -20.30
CA LEU A 73 6.85 1.33 -21.46
C LEU A 73 6.64 2.20 -22.70
N ASP A 74 6.23 3.46 -22.52
CA ASP A 74 6.03 4.43 -23.59
C ASP A 74 7.35 5.02 -24.13
N GLY A 75 8.49 4.73 -23.49
CA GLY A 75 9.79 5.28 -23.86
C GLY A 75 9.93 6.78 -23.58
N ASN A 76 9.08 7.32 -22.69
CA ASN A 76 9.11 8.73 -22.25
C ASN A 76 10.17 9.00 -21.17
N ARG A 77 10.98 7.99 -20.81
CA ARG A 77 12.08 8.04 -19.83
C ARG A 77 13.42 7.61 -20.43
#